data_AF-A0A3N7HSH5-F1
#
_entry.id   AF-A0A3N7HSH5-F1
#
_cell.length_a   1.000
_cell.length_b   1.000
_cell.length_c   1.000
_cell.angle_alpha   90.00
_cell.angle_beta   90.00
_cell.angle_gamma   90.00
#
_symmetry.space_group_name_H-M   'P 1'
#
loop_
_entity.id
_entity.type
_entity.pdbx_description
1 polymer ?
#
loop_
_entity_poly.entity_id
_entity_poly.type
_entity_poly.pdbx_seq_one_letter_code
_entity_poly.pdbx_strand_id
1 'polypeptide(L)' 'MNTVEELKQLIQAQFDIDPATIDAEAAFDSYNLDSLTLAELLFAIEDNFHVVVPDEAATSVTNLTGLATLLDGLIATKAA' A
#
# COMPACT_ATOMS: atom_id res chain seq x y z
N MET A 1 -8.01 12.35 -4.65
CA MET A 1 -7.19 11.90 -3.50
C MET A 1 -6.42 10.71 -4.02
N ASN A 2 -5.10 10.80 -4.15
CA ASN A 2 -4.31 9.74 -4.74
C ASN A 2 -3.76 8.86 -3.61
N THR A 3 -4.44 7.78 -3.31
CA THR A 3 -3.97 6.78 -2.35
C THR A 3 -2.56 6.26 -2.71
N VAL A 4 -2.24 6.20 -4.00
CA VAL A 4 -0.90 5.88 -4.53
C VAL A 4 0.18 6.85 -4.02
N GLU A 5 -0.09 8.16 -3.95
CA GLU A 5 0.90 9.16 -3.53
C GLU A 5 1.20 9.04 -2.03
N GLU A 6 0.17 8.87 -1.21
CA GLU A 6 0.31 8.62 0.24
C GLU A 6 1.07 7.31 0.50
N LEU A 7 0.73 6.24 -0.21
CA LEU A 7 1.45 4.96 -0.13
C LEU A 7 2.92 5.11 -0.45
N LYS A 8 3.22 5.85 -1.53
CA LYS A 8 4.57 6.17 -1.95
C LYS A 8 5.33 6.95 -0.87
N GLN A 9 4.70 7.92 -0.21
CA GLN A 9 5.31 8.65 0.91
C GLN A 9 5.54 7.77 2.13
N LEU A 10 4.59 6.87 2.45
CA LEU A 10 4.73 5.93 3.56
C LEU A 10 5.91 4.98 3.33
N ILE A 11 6.04 4.48 2.11
CA ILE A 11 7.12 3.58 1.73
C ILE A 11 8.46 4.31 1.74
N GLN A 12 8.51 5.56 1.27
CA GLN A 12 9.70 6.38 1.39
C GLN A 12 10.12 6.58 2.85
N ALA A 13 9.16 6.90 3.73
CA ALA A 13 9.46 7.15 5.14
C ALA A 13 9.90 5.89 5.91
N GLN A 14 9.32 4.73 5.61
CA GLN A 14 9.64 3.47 6.29
C GLN A 14 10.84 2.73 5.69
N PHE A 15 10.96 2.73 4.37
CA PHE A 15 11.93 1.90 3.64
C PHE A 15 13.04 2.70 2.96
N ASP A 16 13.00 4.04 3.03
CA ASP A 16 13.94 4.95 2.35
C ASP A 16 13.97 4.73 0.81
N ILE A 17 12.87 4.23 0.25
CA ILE A 17 12.72 3.98 -1.19
C ILE A 17 12.15 5.22 -1.84
N ASP A 18 12.81 5.71 -2.88
CA ASP A 18 12.37 6.92 -3.56
C ASP A 18 11.05 6.68 -4.31
N PRO A 19 9.99 7.45 -4.05
CA PRO A 19 8.66 7.23 -4.63
C PRO A 19 8.61 7.42 -6.14
N ALA A 20 9.59 8.11 -6.73
CA ALA A 20 9.76 8.21 -8.17
C ALA A 20 10.38 6.94 -8.79
N THR A 21 11.11 6.15 -7.99
CA THR A 21 11.66 4.85 -8.40
C THR A 21 10.69 3.70 -8.14
N ILE A 22 9.62 3.95 -7.36
CA ILE A 22 8.53 3.01 -7.15
C ILE A 22 7.63 2.99 -8.40
N ASP A 23 7.88 1.99 -9.22
CA ASP A 23 7.00 1.48 -10.26
C ASP A 23 5.84 0.73 -9.61
N ALA A 24 4.64 1.31 -9.66
CA ALA A 24 3.47 0.79 -8.97
C ALA A 24 2.95 -0.54 -9.57
N GLU A 25 3.35 -0.83 -10.81
CA GLU A 25 3.05 -2.09 -11.50
C GLU A 25 4.03 -3.22 -11.16
N ALA A 26 5.19 -2.89 -10.59
CA ALA A 26 6.19 -3.89 -10.21
C ALA A 26 5.81 -4.63 -8.92
N ALA A 27 6.30 -5.85 -8.82
CA ALA A 27 6.07 -6.71 -7.66
C ALA A 27 6.77 -6.15 -6.43
N PHE A 28 6.16 -6.34 -5.26
CA PHE A 28 6.75 -5.95 -3.96
C PHE A 28 8.14 -6.58 -3.75
N ASP A 29 8.35 -7.81 -4.21
CA ASP A 29 9.64 -8.50 -4.18
C ASP A 29 10.77 -7.73 -4.90
N SER A 30 10.44 -6.92 -5.91
CA SER A 30 11.44 -6.11 -6.64
C SER A 30 11.97 -4.94 -5.80
N TYR A 31 11.24 -4.53 -4.77
CA TYR A 31 11.57 -3.41 -3.88
C TYR A 31 12.14 -3.85 -2.54
N ASN A 32 12.52 -5.13 -2.39
CA ASN A 32 12.87 -5.68 -1.07
C ASN A 32 11.72 -5.57 -0.06
N LEU A 33 10.48 -5.53 -0.54
CA LEU A 33 9.30 -5.59 0.33
C LEU A 33 8.97 -7.06 0.55
N ASP A 34 9.61 -7.64 1.56
CA ASP A 34 9.30 -8.96 2.10
C ASP A 34 7.92 -9.00 2.78
N SER A 35 7.40 -10.20 3.02
CA SER A 35 6.09 -10.41 3.66
C SER A 35 5.94 -9.72 5.02
N LEU A 36 7.03 -9.58 5.79
CA LEU A 36 7.03 -8.83 7.06
C LEU A 36 6.84 -7.33 6.82
N THR A 37 7.63 -6.75 5.92
CA THR A 37 7.56 -5.33 5.58
C THR A 37 6.24 -4.97 4.89
N LEU A 38 5.67 -5.87 4.10
CA LEU A 38 4.33 -5.73 3.53
C LEU A 38 3.25 -5.67 4.62
N ALA A 39 3.35 -6.53 5.64
CA ALA A 39 2.43 -6.50 6.78
C ALA A 39 2.56 -5.19 7.57
N GLU A 40 3.78 -4.72 7.83
CA GLU A 40 4.02 -3.43 8.50
C GLU A 40 3.47 -2.24 7.70
N LEU A 41 3.67 -2.27 6.38
CA LEU A 41 3.11 -1.27 5.47
C LEU A 41 1.58 -1.29 5.51
N LEU A 42 0.95 -2.47 5.39
CA LEU A 42 -0.50 -2.65 5.50
C LEU A 42 -1.04 -2.08 6.81
N PHE A 43 -0.44 -2.44 7.95
CA PHE A 43 -0.86 -1.91 9.25
C PHE A 43 -0.76 -0.38 9.33
N ALA A 44 0.34 0.20 8.83
CA ALA A 44 0.53 1.65 8.86
C ALA A 44 -0.47 2.38 7.94
N ILE A 45 -0.84 1.78 6.81
CA ILE A 45 -1.89 2.26 5.92
C ILE A 45 -3.25 2.16 6.60
N GLU A 46 -3.59 1.00 7.16
CA GLU A 46 -4.85 0.76 7.85
C GLU A 46 -5.07 1.78 8.95
N ASP A 47 -4.03 2.10 9.73
CA ASP A 47 -4.06 3.14 10.75
C ASP A 47 -4.21 4.55 10.13
N ASN A 48 -3.36 4.90 9.15
CA ASN A 48 -3.37 6.24 8.52
C ASN A 48 -4.71 6.58 7.86
N PHE A 49 -5.31 5.61 7.16
CA PHE A 49 -6.59 5.77 6.47
C PHE A 49 -7.79 5.34 7.34
N HIS A 50 -7.53 4.83 8.54
CA HIS A 50 -8.49 4.16 9.40
C HIS A 50 -9.33 3.09 8.65
N VAL A 51 -8.75 2.39 7.68
CA VAL A 51 -9.45 1.31 6.95
C VAL A 51 -9.01 -0.05 7.47
N VAL A 52 -9.76 -1.10 7.13
CA VAL A 52 -9.37 -2.49 7.41
C VAL A 52 -9.18 -3.18 6.08
N VAL A 53 -7.96 -3.62 5.79
CA VAL A 53 -7.65 -4.39 4.60
C VAL A 53 -7.82 -5.86 4.95
N PRO A 54 -8.77 -6.58 4.35
CA PRO A 54 -8.94 -7.99 4.64
C PRO A 54 -7.73 -8.80 4.13
N ASP A 55 -7.31 -9.80 4.91
CA ASP A 55 -6.20 -10.71 4.57
C ASP A 55 -6.32 -11.29 3.14
N GLU A 56 -7.54 -11.61 2.71
CA GLU A 56 -7.82 -12.14 1.37
C GLU A 56 -7.48 -11.12 0.27
N ALA A 57 -7.74 -9.83 0.53
CA ALA A 57 -7.34 -8.74 -0.36
C ALA A 57 -5.82 -8.56 -0.31
N ALA A 58 -5.21 -8.49 0.88
CA ALA A 58 -3.76 -8.38 1.07
C ALA A 58 -2.99 -9.51 0.34
N THR A 59 -3.50 -10.74 0.40
CA THR A 59 -2.91 -11.91 -0.27
C THR A 59 -3.12 -11.90 -1.78
N SER A 60 -4.21 -11.28 -2.27
CA SER A 60 -4.43 -11.05 -3.71
C SER A 60 -3.51 -9.97 -4.28
N VAL A 61 -3.03 -9.05 -3.43
CA VAL A 61 -2.21 -7.94 -3.91
C VAL A 61 -0.77 -8.38 -4.11
N THR A 62 -0.29 -8.22 -5.34
CA THR A 62 1.10 -8.51 -5.72
C THR A 62 1.89 -7.27 -6.09
N ASN A 63 1.22 -6.13 -6.26
CA ASN A 63 1.83 -4.85 -6.64
C ASN A 63 1.16 -3.67 -5.94
N LEU A 64 1.84 -2.52 -5.95
CA LEU A 64 1.40 -1.33 -5.24
C LEU A 64 0.13 -0.72 -5.85
N THR A 65 -0.06 -0.82 -7.17
CA THR A 65 -1.27 -0.38 -7.86
C THR A 65 -2.51 -1.13 -7.37
N GLY A 66 -2.41 -2.45 -7.18
CA GLY A 66 -3.48 -3.29 -6.67
C GLY A 66 -3.83 -2.91 -5.23
N LEU A 67 -2.82 -2.66 -4.40
CA LEU A 67 -2.99 -2.21 -3.01
C LEU A 67 -3.71 -0.86 -2.99
N ALA A 68 -3.20 0.09 -3.78
CA ALA A 68 -3.74 1.43 -3.88
C ALA A 68 -5.19 1.43 -4.36
N THR A 69 -5.53 0.61 -5.36
CA THR A 69 -6.89 0.49 -5.89
C THR A 69 -7.85 -0.08 -4.84
N LEU A 70 -7.42 -1.11 -4.11
CA LEU A 70 -8.20 -1.69 -3.03
C LEU A 70 -8.47 -0.67 -1.92
N LEU A 71 -7.42 0.04 -1.49
CA LEU A 71 -7.52 1.07 -0.48
C LEU A 71 -8.41 2.23 -0.95
N ASP A 72 -8.28 2.67 -2.20
CA ASP A 72 -9.13 3.74 -2.75
C ASP A 72 -10.61 3.37 -2.65
N GLY A 73 -10.95 2.11 -2.97
CA GLY A 73 -12.31 1.57 -2.80
C GLY A 73 -12.78 1.51 -1.35
N LEU A 74 -11.91 1.10 -0.42
CA LEU A 74 -12.22 1.04 1.02
C LEU A 74 -12.40 2.44 1.62
N ILE A 75 -11.51 3.38 1.28
CA ILE A 75 -11.55 4.78 1.71
C ILE A 75 -12.82 5.45 1.16
N ALA A 76 -13.12 5.25 -0.12
CA ALA A 76 -14.33 5.80 -0.74
C ALA A 76 -15.61 5.25 -0.10
N THR A 77 -15.64 3.97 0.24
CA THR A 77 -16.78 3.34 0.94
C THR A 77 -16.93 3.85 2.37
N LYS A 78 -15.81 4.06 3.07
CA LYS A 78 -15.81 4.56 4.45
C LYS A 78 -16.13 6.06 4.54
N ALA A 79 -15.74 6.85 3.55
CA ALA A 79 -15.97 8.30 3.50
C ALA A 79 -17.40 8.67 3.03
N ALA A 80 -18.21 7.68 2.62
CA ALA A 80 -19.58 7.86 2.15
C ALA A 80 -20.62 7.79 3.28
#